data_AF-A0A954DZ48-F1
#
_entry.id   AF-A0A954DZ48-F1
#
_cell.length_a   1.000
_cell.length_b   1.000
_cell.length_c   1.000
_cell.angle_alpha   90.00
_cell.angle_beta   90.00
_cell.angle_gamma   90.00
#
_symmetry.space_group_name_H-M   'P 1'
#
loop_
_entity.id
_entity.type
_entity.pdbx_description
1 polymer ?
#
loop_
_entity_poly.entity_id
_entity_poly.type
_entity_poly.pdbx_seq_one_letter_code
_entity_poly.pdbx_strand_id
1 'polypeptide(L)' 'MIICHCHGVSDRELRAAARRGESCADVARGCRAGSACHGCLPAVREILRENVVRELSRPKLEERQ' A
#
# COMPACT_ATOMS: atom_id res chain seq x y z
N MET A 1 -0.55 -4.83 12.26
CA MET A 1 0.35 -3.82 12.87
C MET A 1 -0.10 -2.43 12.45
N ILE A 2 -0.01 -1.42 13.33
CA ILE A 2 -0.21 0.00 12.96
C ILE A 2 1.06 0.52 12.29
N ILE A 3 0.90 1.16 11.13
CA ILE A 3 2.00 1.76 10.35
C ILE A 3 1.98 3.27 10.49
N CYS A 4 0.81 3.91 10.45
CA CYS A 4 0.68 5.35 10.70
C CYS A 4 0.05 5.60 12.06
N HIS A 5 0.83 6.06 13.03
CA HIS A 5 0.32 6.41 14.36
C HIS A 5 -0.53 7.67 14.37
N CYS A 6 -0.29 8.65 13.48
CA CYS A 6 -1.07 9.89 13.43
C CYS A 6 -2.54 9.65 13.06
N HIS A 7 -2.80 8.67 12.20
CA HIS A 7 -4.14 8.42 11.64
C HIS A 7 -4.65 7.01 11.92
N GLY A 8 -3.92 6.21 12.70
CA GLY A 8 -4.30 4.85 13.06
C GLY A 8 -4.33 3.87 11.88
N VAL A 9 -3.56 4.12 10.82
CA VAL A 9 -3.60 3.27 9.62
C VAL A 9 -2.75 2.02 9.82
N SER A 10 -3.34 0.87 9.54
CA SER A 10 -2.73 -0.45 9.69
C SER A 10 -2.05 -0.95 8.42
N ASP A 11 -1.15 -1.91 8.59
CA ASP A 11 -0.54 -2.69 7.51
C ASP A 11 -1.60 -3.36 6.62
N ARG A 12 -2.70 -3.86 7.21
CA ARG A 12 -3.79 -4.50 6.47
C ARG A 12 -4.47 -3.54 5.49
N GLU A 13 -4.70 -2.30 5.91
CA GLU A 13 -5.29 -1.26 5.07
C GLU A 13 -4.33 -0.87 3.94
N LEU A 14 -3.04 -0.70 4.24
CA LEU A 14 -2.03 -0.40 3.22
C LEU A 14 -1.87 -1.53 2.21
N ARG A 15 -1.88 -2.79 2.65
CA ARG A 15 -1.86 -3.94 1.72
C ARG A 15 -3.13 -4.04 0.89
N ALA A 16 -4.28 -3.62 1.42
CA ALA A 16 -5.51 -3.55 0.63
C ALA A 16 -5.43 -2.46 -0.45
N ALA A 17 -4.92 -1.28 -0.12
CA ALA A 17 -4.62 -0.21 -1.07
C ALA A 17 -3.63 -0.68 -2.15
N ALA A 18 -2.55 -1.34 -1.73
CA ALA A 18 -1.52 -1.88 -2.61
C ALA A 18 -2.08 -2.88 -3.64
N ARG A 19 -2.99 -3.78 -3.22
CA ARG A 19 -3.69 -4.71 -4.12
C ARG A 19 -4.62 -4.03 -5.12
N ARG A 20 -5.04 -2.79 -4.85
CA ARG A 20 -5.82 -1.97 -5.79
C ARG A 20 -4.93 -1.14 -6.72
N GLY A 21 -3.60 -1.26 -6.60
CA GLY A 21 -2.64 -0.46 -7.37
C GLY A 21 -2.54 1.00 -6.92
N GLU A 22 -2.97 1.32 -5.69
CA GLU A 22 -2.92 2.69 -5.17
C GLU A 22 -1.49 3.18 -4.96
N SER A 23 -1.22 4.42 -5.38
CA SER A 23 0.05 5.10 -5.15
C SER A 23 0.13 5.66 -3.72
N CYS A 24 1.30 6.15 -3.32
CA CYS A 24 1.45 6.89 -2.06
C CYS A 24 0.50 8.11 -1.98
N ALA A 25 0.25 8.78 -3.11
CA ALA A 25 -0.66 9.92 -3.16
C ALA A 25 -2.11 9.48 -2.96
N ASP A 26 -2.51 8.37 -3.56
CA ASP A 26 -3.85 7.79 -3.36
C ASP A 26 -4.07 7.34 -1.92
N VAL A 27 -3.07 6.70 -1.33
CA VAL A 27 -3.08 6.31 0.09
C VAL A 27 -3.15 7.53 1.02
N ALA A 28 -2.41 8.60 0.73
CA ALA A 28 -2.50 9.83 1.51
C ALA A 28 -3.90 10.46 1.38
N ARG A 29 -4.52 10.43 0.19
CA ARG A 29 -5.86 10.96 -0.04
C ARG A 29 -6.96 10.11 0.61
N GLY A 30 -6.86 8.78 0.54
CA GLY A 30 -7.88 7.85 1.00
C GLY A 30 -7.74 7.43 2.47
N CYS A 31 -6.51 7.17 2.92
CA CYS A 31 -6.22 6.68 4.27
C CYS A 31 -5.54 7.73 5.16
N ARG A 32 -5.07 8.86 4.62
CA ARG A 32 -4.28 9.89 5.32
C ARG A 32 -2.91 9.41 5.83
N ALA A 33 -2.53 8.17 5.55
CA ALA A 33 -1.19 7.72 5.92
C ALA A 33 -0.14 8.56 5.18
N GLY A 34 0.78 9.16 5.94
CA GLY A 34 1.82 10.01 5.38
C GLY A 34 1.43 11.47 5.14
N SER A 35 0.26 11.95 5.59
CA SER A 35 -0.16 13.35 5.42
C SER A 35 0.02 14.25 6.65
N ALA A 36 0.60 13.75 7.76
CA ALA A 36 0.81 14.51 8.99
C ALA A 36 2.29 14.64 9.37
N CYS A 37 2.86 13.66 10.10
CA CYS A 37 4.26 13.71 10.53
C CYS A 37 5.25 13.17 9.50
N HIS A 38 4.75 12.53 8.44
CA HIS A 38 5.54 11.87 7.38
C HIS A 38 6.41 10.67 7.83
N GLY A 39 6.48 10.35 9.13
CA GLY A 39 7.35 9.29 9.66
C GLY A 39 7.04 7.88 9.16
N CYS A 40 5.79 7.61 8.74
CA CYS A 40 5.41 6.31 8.18
C CYS A 40 5.71 6.15 6.69
N LEU A 41 6.15 7.20 5.98
CA LEU A 41 6.36 7.16 4.53
C LEU A 41 7.33 6.07 4.05
N PRO A 42 8.46 5.79 4.73
CA PRO A 42 9.36 4.71 4.33
C PRO A 42 8.66 3.35 4.30
N ALA A 43 7.94 3.02 5.38
CA ALA A 43 7.20 1.75 5.50
C ALA A 43 6.03 1.67 4.51
N VAL A 44 5.28 2.77 4.32
CA VAL A 44 4.21 2.83 3.31
C VAL A 44 4.76 2.52 1.91
N ARG A 45 5.88 3.14 1.53
CA ARG A 45 6.51 2.92 0.21
C ARG A 45 7.02 1.50 0.01
N GLU A 46 7.49 0.85 1.07
CA GLU A 46 7.93 -0.55 1.03
C GLU A 46 6.72 -1.48 0.80
N ILE A 47 5.67 -1.35 1.61
CA ILE A 47 4.46 -2.18 1.50
C ILE A 47 3.79 -2.04 0.13
N LEU A 48 3.72 -0.82 -0.42
CA LEU A 48 3.17 -0.58 -1.75
C LEU A 48 4.06 -1.21 -2.84
N ARG A 49 5.39 -1.13 -2.73
CA ARG A 49 6.32 -1.74 -3.70
C ARG A 49 6.30 -3.26 -3.67
N GLU A 50 6.21 -3.88 -2.49
CA GLU A 50 6.11 -5.34 -2.33
C GLU A 50 4.94 -5.93 -3.13
N ASN A 51 3.82 -5.21 -3.22
CA ASN A 51 2.66 -5.70 -3.97
C ASN A 51 2.88 -5.67 -5.47
N VAL A 52 3.60 -4.67 -5.99
CA VAL A 52 3.97 -4.62 -7.42
C VAL A 52 4.84 -5.82 -7.79
N VAL A 53 5.83 -6.16 -6.95
CA VAL A 53 6.70 -7.33 -7.17
C VAL A 53 5.90 -8.64 -7.11
N ARG A 54 4.97 -8.75 -6.16
CA ARG A 54 4.14 -9.95 -6.00
C ARG A 54 3.19 -10.16 -7.19
N GLU A 55 2.65 -9.09 -7.77
CA GLU A 55 1.78 -9.17 -8.94
C GLU A 55 2.56 -9.55 -10.20
N LEU A 56 3.74 -8.96 -10.43
CA LEU A 56 4.62 -9.32 -11.54
C LEU A 56 5.17 -10.75 -11.44
N SER A 57 5.29 -11.26 -10.21
CA SER A 57 5.76 -12.62 -9.94
C SER A 57 4.65 -13.67 -9.98
N ARG A 58 3.37 -13.27 -10.08
CA ARG A 58 2.28 -14.23 -10.35
C ARG A 58 2.40 -14.67 -11.81
N PRO A 59 2.59 -15.97 -12.11
CA PRO A 59 2.53 -16.44 -13.48
C PRO A 59 1.16 -16.06 -14.07
N LYS A 60 1.15 -15.34 -15.19
CA LYS A 60 -0.05 -15.11 -16.01
C LYS A 60 -0.57 -16.46 -16.51
N LEU A 61 -1.44 -17.12 -15.74
CA LEU A 61 -2.13 -18.34 -16.16
C LEU A 61 -3.63 -18.14 -16.37
N GLU A 62 -4.13 -16.91 -16.41
CA GLU A 62 -5.56 -16.61 -16.55
C GLU A 62 -5.82 -15.62 -17.71
N GLU A 63 -5.36 -15.96 -18.92
CA GLU A 63 -5.84 -15.38 -20.20
C GLU A 63 -6.53 -16.48 -21.04
N ARG A 64 -7.44 -17.23 -20.42
CA ARG A 64 -8.48 -18.00 -21.12
C ARG A 64 -9.79 -17.82 -20.38
N GLN A 65 -10.63 -16.92 -20.87
CA GLN A 65 -12.09 -16.96 -20.83
C GLN A 65 -12.64 -15.93 -21.80
#